data_AF-A0AAX0J034-F1
#
_entry.id   AF-A0AAX0J034-F1
#
_cell.length_a   1.000
_cell.length_b   1.000
_cell.length_c   1.000
_cell.angle_alpha   90.00
_cell.angle_beta   90.00
_cell.angle_gamma   90.00
#
_symmetry.space_group_name_H-M   'P 1'
#
loop_
_entity.id
_entity.type
_entity.pdbx_description
1 polymer ?
#
loop_
_entity_poly.entity_id
_entity_poly.type
_entity_poly.pdbx_seq_one_letter_code
_entity_poly.pdbx_strand_id
1 'polypeptide(L)' 'MNRSFDRSPPYHTGGVQINRFCAAGLSAINLADQKVRSGMDELVLAGGVESMSRVPMMSDGGALPCSRS' A
#
# COMPACT_ATOMS: atom_id res chain seq x y z
N MET A 1 -3.83 10.47 -5.20
CA MET A 1 -3.25 9.54 -4.22
C MET A 1 -2.29 8.53 -4.88
N ASN A 2 -1.45 8.97 -5.84
CA ASN A 2 -0.71 8.04 -6.72
C ASN A 2 0.83 8.22 -6.59
N ARG A 3 1.29 8.71 -5.42
CA ARG A 3 2.71 9.02 -5.16
C ARG A 3 3.48 7.86 -4.54
N SER A 4 2.96 6.65 -4.67
CA SER A 4 3.38 5.46 -3.92
C SER A 4 4.84 5.05 -4.16
N PHE A 5 5.49 5.65 -5.15
CA PHE A 5 6.82 5.23 -5.57
C PHE A 5 7.59 6.32 -6.32
N ASP A 6 7.48 7.58 -5.87
CA ASP A 6 8.22 8.72 -6.47
C ASP A 6 9.72 8.74 -6.12
N ARG A 7 10.15 7.94 -5.12
CA ARG A 7 11.55 7.81 -4.70
C ARG A 7 12.06 6.39 -4.79
N SER A 8 11.77 5.73 -5.91
CA SER A 8 12.25 4.38 -6.12
C SER A 8 13.78 4.34 -6.29
N PRO A 9 14.48 3.39 -5.63
CA PRO A 9 15.84 2.99 -6.04
C PRO A 9 15.80 2.43 -7.50
N PRO A 10 16.92 2.12 -8.18
CA PRO A 10 17.07 2.21 -9.64
C PRO A 10 15.98 1.47 -10.43
N TYR A 11 15.76 1.91 -11.69
CA TYR A 11 14.74 1.57 -12.71
C TYR A 11 14.33 0.09 -12.93
N HIS A 12 14.85 -0.84 -12.13
CA HIS A 12 14.47 -2.25 -12.03
C HIS A 12 13.60 -2.58 -10.81
N THR A 13 13.55 -1.75 -9.77
CA THR A 13 12.61 -1.93 -8.66
C THR A 13 11.27 -1.29 -9.01
N GLY A 14 10.19 -2.08 -9.02
CA GLY A 14 8.81 -1.60 -9.14
C GLY A 14 8.13 -1.46 -7.77
N GLY A 15 7.04 -0.69 -7.69
CA GLY A 15 6.29 -0.48 -6.45
C GLY A 15 4.78 -0.60 -6.68
N VAL A 16 4.06 -1.16 -5.70
CA VAL A 16 2.60 -1.31 -5.74
C VAL A 16 2.00 -0.79 -4.44
N GLN A 17 0.92 -0.02 -4.51
CA GLN A 17 0.15 0.42 -3.34
C GLN A 17 -1.14 -0.39 -3.24
N ILE A 18 -1.36 -0.99 -2.08
CA ILE A 18 -2.52 -1.83 -1.84
C ILE A 18 -3.32 -1.20 -0.70
N ASN A 19 -4.59 -0.90 -0.96
CA ASN A 19 -5.51 -0.43 0.06
C ASN A 19 -6.50 -1.55 0.39
N ARG A 20 -6.36 -2.11 1.59
CA ARG A 20 -7.28 -3.09 2.19
C ARG A 20 -7.74 -2.61 3.57
N PHE A 21 -7.99 -1.31 3.70
CA PHE A 21 -8.35 -0.66 4.97
C PHE A 21 -7.35 -1.02 6.08
N CYS A 22 -7.80 -1.24 7.32
CA CYS A 22 -6.94 -1.61 8.46
C CYS A 22 -6.05 -2.82 8.19
N ALA A 23 -6.44 -3.72 7.27
CA ALA A 23 -5.66 -4.89 6.89
C ALA A 23 -4.63 -4.61 5.78
N ALA A 24 -4.51 -3.38 5.28
CA ALA A 24 -3.61 -3.01 4.19
C ALA A 24 -2.14 -3.33 4.49
N GLY A 25 -1.67 -3.00 5.71
CA GLY A 25 -0.30 -3.28 6.13
C GLY A 25 0.02 -4.78 6.16
N LEU A 26 -0.85 -5.59 6.76
CA LEU A 26 -0.70 -7.05 6.79
C LEU A 26 -0.85 -7.67 5.39
N SER A 27 -1.73 -7.12 4.55
CA SER A 27 -1.91 -7.59 3.17
C SER A 27 -0.65 -7.32 2.32
N ALA A 28 0.04 -6.20 2.55
CA ALA A 28 1.31 -5.90 1.89
C ALA A 28 2.40 -6.91 2.27
N ILE A 29 2.50 -7.25 3.56
CA ILE A 29 3.46 -8.25 4.07
C ILE A 29 3.14 -9.63 3.50
N ASN A 30 1.87 -10.05 3.53
CA ASN A 30 1.45 -11.35 2.99
C ASN A 30 1.73 -11.47 1.49
N LEU A 31 1.57 -10.39 0.72
CA LEU A 31 1.91 -10.39 -0.69
C LEU A 31 3.43 -10.47 -0.91
N ALA A 32 4.22 -9.80 -0.09
CA ALA A 32 5.68 -9.92 -0.14
C ALA A 32 6.15 -11.33 0.21
N ASP A 33 5.59 -11.95 1.25
CA ASP A 33 5.88 -13.35 1.60
C ASP A 33 5.56 -14.29 0.43
N GLN A 34 4.39 -14.11 -0.20
CA GLN A 34 4.02 -14.90 -1.37
C GLN A 34 5.00 -14.72 -2.54
N LYS A 35 5.44 -13.49 -2.81
CA LYS A 35 6.39 -13.17 -3.89
C LYS A 35 7.78 -13.77 -3.66
N VAL A 36 8.27 -13.73 -2.42
CA VAL A 36 9.55 -14.35 -2.04
C VAL A 36 9.43 -15.87 -2.10
N ARG A 37 8.37 -16.45 -1.55
CA ARG A 37 8.15 -17.91 -1.54
C ARG A 37 7.91 -18.51 -2.91
N SER A 38 7.29 -17.76 -3.82
CA SER A 38 7.13 -18.19 -5.22
C SER A 38 8.41 -18.05 -6.04
N GLY A 39 9.50 -17.51 -5.46
CA GLY A 39 10.74 -17.22 -6.17
C GLY A 39 10.60 -16.13 -7.23
N MET A 40 9.57 -15.29 -7.14
CA MET A 40 9.33 -14.20 -8.09
C MET A 40 10.19 -12.97 -7.77
N ASP A 41 10.48 -12.74 -6.49
CA ASP A 41 11.30 -11.64 -6.01
C ASP A 41 12.31 -12.15 -4.97
N GLU A 42 13.57 -11.74 -5.07
CA GLU A 42 14.64 -12.13 -4.12
C GLU A 42 14.65 -11.25 -2.86
N LEU A 43 14.18 -10.02 -2.97
CA LEU A 43 14.10 -9.04 -1.88
C LEU A 43 12.91 -8.11 -2.10
N VAL A 44 11.99 -8.07 -1.13
CA VAL A 44 10.79 -7.22 -1.19
C VAL A 44 10.71 -6.37 0.07
N LEU A 45 10.56 -5.05 -0.11
CA LEU A 45 10.24 -4.13 0.97
C LEU A 45 8.72 -3.95 1.05
N ALA A 46 8.10 -4.39 2.14
CA ALA A 46 6.66 -4.29 2.35
C ALA A 46 6.31 -3.56 3.65
N GLY A 47 5.22 -2.81 3.60
CA GLY A 47 4.70 -2.04 4.72
C GLY A 47 3.53 -1.17 4.28
N GLY A 48 3.07 -0.32 5.19
CA GLY A 48 2.02 0.67 4.92
C GLY A 48 2.23 1.90 5.77
N VAL A 49 1.95 3.07 5.19
CA VAL A 49 1.95 4.35 5.90
C VAL A 49 0.60 5.01 5.71
N GLU A 50 0.02 5.51 6.81
CA GLU A 50 -1.23 6.23 6.80
C GLU A 50 -1.06 7.53 7.57
N SER A 51 -1.49 8.65 7.00
CA SER A 51 -1.40 9.97 7.62
C SER A 51 -2.79 10.54 7.82
N MET A 52 -3.46 10.13 8.90
CA MET A 52 -4.84 10.54 9.19
C MET A 52 -5.00 12.05 9.43
N SER A 53 -3.97 12.72 9.91
CA SER A 53 -3.99 14.18 10.11
C SER A 53 -3.98 14.96 8.79
N ARG A 54 -3.48 14.36 7.71
CA ARG A 54 -3.37 15.00 6.39
C ARG A 54 -4.38 14.43 5.39
N VAL A 55 -4.77 13.18 5.56
CA VAL A 55 -5.72 12.44 4.74
C VAL A 55 -6.63 11.68 5.71
N PRO A 56 -7.79 12.26 6.10
CA PRO A 56 -8.71 11.58 7.02
C PRO A 56 -9.12 10.20 6.47
N MET A 57 -9.44 9.27 7.37
CA MET A 57 -9.93 7.95 6.96
C MET A 57 -11.09 8.10 5.97
N MET A 58 -11.11 7.26 4.92
CA MET A 58 -12.12 7.28 3.85
C MET A 58 -12.06 8.48 2.88
N SER A 59 -10.97 9.28 2.88
CA SER A 59 -10.78 10.37 1.89
C SER A 59 -10.71 9.89 0.44
N ASP A 60 -10.42 8.61 0.24
CA ASP A 60 -10.40 7.91 -1.05
C ASP A 60 -11.78 7.40 -1.48
N GLY A 61 -12.83 7.65 -0.69
CA GLY A 61 -14.22 7.31 -1.03
C GLY A 61 -14.57 5.83 -0.85
N GLY A 62 -13.92 5.13 0.08
CA GLY A 62 -14.15 3.71 0.36
C GLY A 62 -15.56 3.34 0.85
N ALA A 63 -15.70 2.13 1.44
CA ALA A 63 -16.96 1.40 1.62
C ALA A 63 -18.08 2.10 2.44
N LEU A 64 -17.80 3.22 3.11
CA LEU A 64 -18.83 4.07 3.71
C LEU A 64 -18.90 5.36 2.88
N PRO A 65 -20.06 5.74 2.32
CA PRO A 65 -20.20 7.08 1.78
C PRO A 65 -19.86 8.03 2.93
N CYS A 66 -18.88 8.91 2.69
CA CYS A 66 -18.66 10.06 3.56
C CYS A 66 -20.06 10.63 3.86
N SER A 67 -20.51 10.46 5.11
CA SER A 67 -21.80 10.93 5.56
C SER A 67 -21.69 12.45 5.64
N ARG A 68 -21.95 13.04 4.47
CA ARG A 68 -22.46 14.37 4.18
C ARG A 68 -22.50 15.34 5.36
N SER A 69 -21.80 16.45 5.19
CA SER A 69 -22.38 17.79 5.35
C SER A 69 -21.97 18.63 4.15
#